data_AF-A0A451F095-F1
#
_entry.id   AF-A0A451F095-F1
#
_cell.length_a   1.000
_cell.length_b   1.000
_cell.length_c   1.000
_cell.angle_alpha   90.00
_cell.angle_beta   90.00
_cell.angle_gamma   90.00
#
_symmetry.space_group_name_H-M   'P 1'
#
loop_
_entity.id
_entity.type
_entity.pdbx_description
1 polymer ?
#
loop_
_entity_poly.entity_id
_entity_poly.type
_entity_poly.pdbx_seq_one_letter_code
_entity_poly.pdbx_strand_id
1 'polypeptide(L)'
;MPYFTGAKTSGDTLTMLKSAIDEGITTITATPHHNPQFNNESPLILKKVKEVQNIIDEHQLPIEVLPGQEVRIYGDLLKEFSEGKLLTAAGTSSYILIEFPSNHVPAYAKELFYNIQLEGLQPILVHPERNSGIIENPDILFDFIEQGVLSQITASSVTGHFGKKIQKLSFKMIENHLTHFVASDAHNVTSRAFKMKEAFEIIEDSYGSDVSRMFQNNAESVILNESFYQEKPTKIKTKKFLGLF
;
A
#
# COMPACT_ATOMS: atom_id res chain seq x y z
N MET A 1 -20.45 11.56 -4.80
CA MET A 1 -19.75 12.65 -4.07
C MET A 1 -18.31 12.20 -3.87
N PRO A 2 -17.30 13.05 -4.11
CA PRO A 2 -15.92 12.73 -3.75
C PRO A 2 -15.81 12.41 -2.26
N TYR A 3 -15.01 11.41 -1.90
CA TYR A 3 -14.83 11.00 -0.51
C TYR A 3 -13.36 10.75 -0.23
N PHE A 4 -12.72 11.71 0.44
CA PHE A 4 -11.34 11.61 0.91
C PHE A 4 -11.37 11.36 2.42
N THR A 5 -10.79 10.25 2.87
CA THR A 5 -10.74 9.86 4.28
C THR A 5 -9.57 10.50 5.04
N GLY A 6 -8.67 11.17 4.33
CA GLY A 6 -7.50 11.87 4.87
C GLY A 6 -7.76 13.35 5.19
N ALA A 7 -6.78 14.21 4.86
CA ALA A 7 -6.86 15.66 5.03
C ALA A 7 -8.13 16.27 4.40
N LYS A 8 -8.84 17.13 5.15
CA LYS A 8 -10.09 17.76 4.71
C LYS A 8 -9.92 19.21 4.29
N THR A 9 -8.87 19.87 4.79
CA THR A 9 -8.55 21.27 4.53
C THR A 9 -7.10 21.43 4.09
N SER A 10 -6.76 22.56 3.48
CA SER A 10 -5.36 22.90 3.17
C SER A 10 -4.47 22.93 4.42
N GLY A 11 -5.01 23.35 5.56
CA GLY A 11 -4.31 23.31 6.85
C GLY A 11 -4.01 21.89 7.32
N ASP A 12 -4.95 20.96 7.15
CA ASP A 12 -4.70 19.54 7.44
C ASP A 12 -3.62 18.98 6.51
N THR A 13 -3.68 19.31 5.22
CA THR A 13 -2.67 18.90 4.24
C THR A 13 -1.28 19.40 4.65
N LEU A 14 -1.14 20.69 4.96
CA LEU A 14 0.14 21.26 5.41
C LEU A 14 0.66 20.56 6.66
N THR A 15 -0.22 20.25 7.60
CA THR A 15 0.13 19.54 8.85
C THR A 15 0.62 18.13 8.55
N MET A 16 -0.05 17.40 7.65
CA MET A 16 0.39 16.07 7.24
C MET A 16 1.71 16.10 6.47
N LEU A 17 1.93 17.08 5.58
CA LEU A 17 3.20 17.23 4.84
C LEU A 17 4.38 17.47 5.78
N LYS A 18 4.21 18.36 6.78
CA LYS A 18 5.25 18.59 7.80
C LYS A 18 5.52 17.33 8.61
N SER A 19 4.47 16.63 9.04
CA SER A 19 4.63 15.35 9.76
C SER A 19 5.33 14.29 8.91
N ALA A 20 5.13 14.26 7.60
CA ALA A 20 5.83 13.34 6.71
C ALA A 20 7.33 13.68 6.61
N ILE A 21 7.67 14.96 6.51
CA ILE A 21 9.06 15.44 6.50
C ILE A 21 9.76 15.08 7.82
N ASP A 22 9.08 15.25 8.96
CA ASP A 22 9.62 14.88 10.29
C ASP A 22 9.88 13.37 10.42
N GLU A 23 9.18 12.55 9.65
CA GLU A 23 9.38 11.09 9.53
C GLU A 23 10.47 10.73 8.51
N GLY A 24 11.09 11.72 7.85
CA GLY A 24 12.15 11.55 6.86
C GLY A 24 11.66 11.26 5.44
N ILE A 25 10.37 11.46 5.16
CA ILE A 25 9.77 11.19 3.83
C ILE A 25 10.05 12.36 2.88
N THR A 26 10.63 12.06 1.72
CA THR A 26 10.92 13.04 0.67
C THR A 26 9.91 13.01 -0.49
N THR A 27 9.22 11.89 -0.69
CA THR A 27 8.22 11.72 -1.75
C THR A 27 7.03 10.93 -1.24
N ILE A 28 5.82 11.39 -1.56
CA ILE A 28 4.55 10.73 -1.24
C ILE A 28 3.81 10.45 -2.54
N THR A 29 3.27 9.25 -2.71
CA THR A 29 2.18 9.01 -3.66
C THR A 29 0.84 9.23 -2.94
N ALA A 30 0.05 10.19 -3.39
CA ALA A 30 -1.26 10.46 -2.83
C ALA A 30 -2.27 9.45 -3.41
N THR A 31 -2.70 8.49 -2.60
CA THR A 31 -3.49 7.32 -3.04
C THR A 31 -4.91 7.32 -2.45
N PRO A 32 -5.76 8.31 -2.79
CA PRO A 32 -7.12 8.33 -2.27
C PRO A 32 -7.90 7.10 -2.72
N HIS A 33 -8.81 6.63 -1.87
CA HIS A 33 -9.63 5.47 -2.18
C HIS A 33 -10.54 5.73 -3.38
N HIS A 34 -10.65 4.75 -4.27
CA HIS A 34 -11.69 4.69 -5.30
C HIS A 34 -12.54 3.44 -5.11
N ASN A 35 -13.84 3.61 -5.26
CA ASN A 35 -14.76 2.51 -5.44
C ASN A 35 -15.95 2.99 -6.29
N PRO A 36 -16.78 2.10 -6.85
CA PRO A 36 -17.91 2.49 -7.70
C PRO A 36 -18.94 3.43 -7.06
N GLN A 37 -18.89 3.63 -5.74
CA GLN A 37 -19.79 4.53 -4.98
C GLN A 37 -19.14 5.90 -4.70
N PHE A 38 -17.80 5.98 -4.67
CA PHE A 38 -17.02 7.19 -4.40
C PHE A 38 -16.25 7.61 -5.66
N ASN A 39 -16.73 8.66 -6.33
CA ASN A 39 -16.13 9.16 -7.56
C ASN A 39 -14.89 10.03 -7.27
N ASN A 40 -13.76 9.38 -6.96
CA ASN A 40 -12.45 10.02 -6.95
C ASN A 40 -11.70 9.65 -8.23
N GLU A 41 -12.27 9.97 -9.39
CA GLU A 41 -11.65 9.67 -10.69
C GLU A 41 -10.35 10.46 -10.89
N SER A 42 -9.49 9.93 -11.76
CA SER A 42 -8.17 10.46 -12.13
C SER A 42 -8.13 11.99 -12.31
N PRO A 43 -9.05 12.64 -13.07
CA PRO A 43 -9.02 14.09 -13.25
C PRO A 43 -9.14 14.90 -11.94
N LEU A 44 -9.92 14.40 -10.98
CA LEU A 44 -10.07 15.05 -9.68
C LEU A 44 -8.80 14.89 -8.84
N ILE A 45 -8.18 13.71 -8.86
CA ILE A 45 -6.93 13.44 -8.13
C ILE A 45 -5.81 14.35 -8.67
N LEU A 46 -5.64 14.42 -9.99
CA LEU A 46 -4.63 15.28 -10.62
C LEU A 46 -4.82 16.75 -10.25
N LYS A 47 -6.07 17.23 -10.25
CA LYS A 47 -6.41 18.58 -9.80
C LYS A 47 -6.02 18.79 -8.33
N LYS A 48 -6.35 17.84 -7.45
CA LYS A 48 -6.06 17.94 -6.01
C LYS A 48 -4.57 17.90 -5.72
N VAL A 49 -3.81 17.06 -6.39
CA VAL A 49 -2.34 17.03 -6.26
C VAL A 49 -1.72 18.36 -6.69
N LYS A 50 -2.24 19.00 -7.75
CA LYS A 50 -1.81 20.36 -8.12
C LYS A 50 -2.14 21.40 -7.05
N GLU A 51 -3.28 21.28 -6.37
CA GLU A 51 -3.59 22.14 -5.21
C GLU A 51 -2.61 21.91 -4.05
N VAL A 52 -2.19 20.65 -3.82
CA VAL A 52 -1.15 20.31 -2.83
C VAL A 52 0.22 20.88 -3.23
N GLN A 53 0.58 20.84 -4.52
CA GLN A 53 1.83 21.43 -5.01
C GLN A 53 1.90 22.92 -4.71
N ASN A 54 0.80 23.67 -4.86
CA ASN A 54 0.77 25.09 -4.50
C ASN A 54 1.08 25.32 -3.00
N ILE A 55 0.58 24.44 -2.12
CA ILE A 55 0.87 24.51 -0.67
C ILE A 55 2.35 24.24 -0.41
N ILE A 56 2.92 23.24 -1.09
CA ILE A 56 4.35 22.89 -1.01
C ILE A 56 5.21 24.08 -1.45
N ASP A 57 4.89 24.70 -2.59
CA ASP A 57 5.63 25.83 -3.15
C ASP A 57 5.53 27.07 -2.25
N GLU A 58 4.33 27.41 -1.76
CA GLU A 58 4.08 28.54 -0.86
C GLU A 58 4.88 28.43 0.43
N HIS A 59 5.01 27.22 0.98
CA HIS A 59 5.69 26.95 2.24
C HIS A 59 7.13 26.44 2.07
N GLN A 60 7.62 26.32 0.83
CA GLN A 60 8.95 25.85 0.48
C GLN A 60 9.31 24.50 1.12
N LEU A 61 8.36 23.56 1.07
CA LEU A 61 8.52 22.26 1.72
C LEU A 61 9.43 21.33 0.89
N PRO A 62 10.43 20.66 1.50
CA PRO A 62 11.33 19.74 0.80
C PRO A 62 10.68 18.35 0.61
N ILE A 63 9.49 18.31 0.03
CA ILE A 63 8.74 17.06 -0.21
C ILE A 63 8.02 17.14 -1.55
N GLU A 64 7.99 16.02 -2.27
CA GLU A 64 7.23 15.86 -3.51
C GLU A 64 5.96 15.04 -3.27
N VAL A 65 4.87 15.41 -3.95
CA VAL A 65 3.61 14.64 -3.93
C VAL A 65 3.22 14.25 -5.34
N LEU A 66 3.23 12.94 -5.60
CA LEU A 66 2.86 12.33 -6.86
C LEU A 66 1.39 11.89 -6.83
N PRO A 67 0.66 11.95 -7.95
CA PRO A 67 -0.68 11.39 -8.03
C PRO A 67 -0.64 9.86 -8.04
N GLY A 68 -1.50 9.24 -7.25
CA GLY A 68 -1.75 7.81 -7.29
C GLY A 68 -3.20 7.51 -6.94
N GLN A 69 -3.54 6.23 -6.75
CA GLN A 69 -4.87 5.83 -6.31
C GLN A 69 -4.84 4.46 -5.65
N GLU A 70 -5.62 4.30 -4.57
CA GLU A 70 -5.91 2.99 -3.99
C GLU A 70 -7.27 2.53 -4.49
N VAL A 71 -7.29 1.50 -5.32
CA VAL A 71 -8.52 1.04 -5.97
C VAL A 71 -9.06 -0.18 -5.24
N ARG A 72 -10.23 -0.04 -4.60
CA ARG A 72 -10.93 -1.22 -4.10
C ARG A 72 -11.26 -2.12 -5.26
N ILE A 73 -11.09 -3.43 -5.12
CA ILE A 73 -11.39 -4.40 -6.18
C ILE A 73 -12.88 -4.45 -6.57
N TYR A 74 -13.17 -4.45 -7.88
CA TYR A 74 -14.50 -4.67 -8.49
C TYR A 74 -14.35 -5.17 -9.93
N GLY A 75 -15.44 -5.68 -10.52
CA GLY A 75 -15.41 -6.34 -11.84
C GLY A 75 -15.04 -5.43 -13.02
N ASP A 76 -15.51 -4.17 -13.01
CA ASP A 76 -15.27 -3.21 -14.11
C ASP A 76 -13.94 -2.45 -14.00
N LEU A 77 -13.05 -2.82 -13.06
CA LEU A 77 -11.81 -2.09 -12.77
C LEU A 77 -10.95 -1.86 -14.02
N LEU A 78 -10.70 -2.92 -14.81
CA LEU A 78 -9.86 -2.82 -16.03
C LEU A 78 -10.51 -1.98 -17.13
N LYS A 79 -11.83 -2.03 -17.22
CA LYS A 79 -12.59 -1.18 -18.15
C LYS A 79 -12.43 0.29 -17.75
N GLU A 80 -12.66 0.62 -16.48
CA GLU A 80 -12.50 2.01 -16.01
C GLU A 80 -11.06 2.51 -16.09
N PHE A 81 -10.07 1.62 -15.91
CA PHE A 81 -8.67 1.93 -16.15
C PHE A 81 -8.42 2.33 -17.62
N SER A 82 -8.87 1.52 -18.58
CA SER A 82 -8.68 1.82 -20.01
C SER A 82 -9.45 3.07 -20.49
N GLU A 83 -10.54 3.44 -19.80
CA GLU A 83 -11.27 4.69 -20.01
C GLU A 83 -10.56 5.92 -19.38
N GLY A 84 -9.42 5.75 -18.71
CA GLY A 84 -8.66 6.83 -18.08
C GLY A 84 -9.28 7.37 -16.78
N LYS A 85 -10.21 6.62 -16.16
CA LYS A 85 -10.86 7.02 -14.91
C LYS A 85 -10.02 6.71 -13.67
N LEU A 86 -9.09 5.77 -13.78
CA LEU A 86 -8.25 5.32 -12.67
C LEU A 86 -6.80 5.76 -12.87
N LEU A 87 -6.05 5.83 -11.77
CA LEU A 87 -4.60 6.01 -11.76
C LEU A 87 -3.92 4.76 -11.19
N THR A 88 -2.66 4.61 -11.56
CA THR A 88 -1.74 3.65 -10.95
C THR A 88 -1.15 4.22 -9.65
N ALA A 89 -0.24 3.49 -9.00
CA ALA A 89 0.37 3.85 -7.73
C ALA A 89 1.11 5.20 -7.75
N ALA A 90 1.74 5.53 -8.87
CA ALA A 90 2.47 6.79 -9.08
C ALA A 90 2.12 7.47 -10.41
N GLY A 91 0.87 7.32 -10.87
CA GLY A 91 0.29 8.02 -12.03
C GLY A 91 0.79 7.52 -13.39
N THR A 92 2.11 7.48 -13.61
CA THR A 92 2.76 7.00 -14.85
C THR A 92 3.37 5.61 -14.70
N SER A 93 3.39 5.05 -13.50
CA SER A 93 3.90 3.70 -13.24
C SER A 93 2.94 2.61 -13.72
N SER A 94 3.42 1.41 -14.02
CA SER A 94 2.57 0.23 -14.32
C SER A 94 2.02 -0.45 -13.07
N TYR A 95 2.50 -0.07 -11.88
CA TYR A 95 2.09 -0.64 -10.61
C TYR A 95 0.73 -0.12 -10.16
N ILE A 96 -0.23 -0.99 -9.85
CA ILE A 96 -1.59 -0.59 -9.41
C ILE A 96 -1.88 -1.08 -8.00
N LEU A 97 -2.34 -0.19 -7.12
CA LEU A 97 -2.72 -0.53 -5.74
C LEU A 97 -4.15 -1.05 -5.70
N ILE A 98 -4.31 -2.28 -5.24
CA ILE A 98 -5.59 -2.97 -5.16
C ILE A 98 -5.92 -3.29 -3.71
N GLU A 99 -7.06 -2.80 -3.24
CA GLU A 99 -7.60 -3.08 -1.91
C GLU A 99 -8.70 -4.16 -1.96
N PHE A 100 -8.63 -5.14 -1.06
CA PHE A 100 -9.73 -6.07 -0.82
C PHE A 100 -10.74 -5.53 0.23
N PRO A 101 -12.00 -6.00 0.19
CA PRO A 101 -12.87 -5.89 1.35
C PRO A 101 -12.21 -6.44 2.61
N SER A 102 -12.30 -5.72 3.73
CA SER A 102 -11.62 -6.11 4.97
C SER A 102 -12.07 -7.46 5.53
N ASN A 103 -13.30 -7.89 5.21
CA ASN A 103 -13.94 -9.07 5.79
C ASN A 103 -13.83 -10.36 4.96
N HIS A 104 -13.27 -10.32 3.74
CA HIS A 104 -13.10 -11.53 2.92
C HIS A 104 -12.12 -11.29 1.76
N VAL A 105 -11.68 -12.39 1.14
CA VAL A 105 -10.98 -12.36 -0.15
C VAL A 105 -12.01 -12.60 -1.26
N PRO A 106 -12.16 -11.71 -2.25
CA PRO A 106 -13.11 -11.92 -3.33
C PRO A 106 -12.76 -13.16 -4.16
N ALA A 107 -13.76 -13.98 -4.48
CA ALA A 107 -13.55 -15.23 -5.23
C ALA A 107 -12.95 -15.01 -6.64
N TYR A 108 -13.25 -13.87 -7.25
CA TYR A 108 -12.76 -13.48 -8.57
C TYR A 108 -11.39 -12.78 -8.54
N ALA A 109 -10.77 -12.60 -7.37
CA ALA A 109 -9.52 -11.85 -7.24
C ALA A 109 -8.37 -12.46 -8.05
N LYS A 110 -8.28 -13.80 -8.09
CA LYS A 110 -7.26 -14.51 -8.86
C LYS A 110 -7.35 -14.22 -10.35
N GLU A 111 -8.56 -14.31 -10.91
CA GLU A 111 -8.81 -14.04 -12.32
C GLU A 111 -8.54 -12.56 -12.64
N LEU A 112 -8.98 -11.64 -11.77
CA LEU A 112 -8.74 -10.23 -11.99
C LEU A 112 -7.25 -9.88 -11.94
N PHE A 113 -6.47 -10.40 -10.99
CA PHE A 113 -5.03 -10.15 -10.95
C PHE A 113 -4.31 -10.68 -12.19
N TYR A 114 -4.68 -11.88 -12.66
CA TYR A 114 -4.16 -12.40 -13.92
C TYR A 114 -4.46 -11.46 -15.10
N ASN A 115 -5.70 -10.97 -15.20
CA ASN A 115 -6.08 -10.04 -16.26
C ASN A 115 -5.37 -8.68 -16.13
N ILE A 116 -5.15 -8.17 -14.91
CA ILE A 116 -4.34 -6.96 -14.66
C ILE A 116 -2.92 -7.14 -15.22
N GLN A 117 -2.30 -8.30 -14.96
CA GLN A 117 -0.97 -8.62 -15.48
C GLN A 117 -0.93 -8.73 -17.01
N LEU A 118 -1.98 -9.27 -17.64
CA LEU A 118 -2.09 -9.33 -19.10
C LEU A 118 -2.17 -7.95 -19.76
N GLU A 119 -2.75 -6.96 -19.09
CA GLU A 119 -2.77 -5.56 -19.53
C GLU A 119 -1.43 -4.83 -19.29
N GLY A 120 -0.39 -5.55 -18.84
CA GLY A 120 0.93 -4.99 -18.57
C GLY A 120 1.03 -4.20 -17.25
N LEU A 121 0.04 -4.33 -16.37
CA LEU A 121 0.04 -3.72 -15.04
C LEU A 121 0.56 -4.70 -13.98
N GLN A 122 1.20 -4.16 -12.95
CA GLN A 122 1.73 -4.94 -11.83
C GLN A 122 0.85 -4.72 -10.59
N PRO A 123 -0.02 -5.68 -10.19
CA PRO A 123 -0.86 -5.50 -9.02
C PRO A 123 -0.05 -5.52 -7.73
N ILE A 124 -0.37 -4.58 -6.84
CA ILE A 124 0.09 -4.52 -5.45
C ILE A 124 -1.14 -4.63 -4.55
N LEU A 125 -1.28 -5.76 -3.84
CA LEU A 125 -2.30 -5.94 -2.82
C LEU A 125 -1.93 -5.15 -1.57
N VAL A 126 -2.69 -4.11 -1.27
CA VAL A 126 -2.43 -3.25 -0.10
C VAL A 126 -3.00 -3.86 1.17
N HIS A 127 -2.25 -3.65 2.25
CA HIS A 127 -2.54 -4.02 3.64
C HIS A 127 -3.16 -5.42 3.85
N PRO A 128 -2.63 -6.49 3.22
CA PRO A 128 -3.18 -7.84 3.33
C PRO A 128 -3.20 -8.37 4.77
N GLU A 129 -2.34 -7.83 5.65
CA GLU A 129 -2.29 -8.18 7.07
C GLU A 129 -3.55 -7.78 7.85
N ARG A 130 -4.41 -6.94 7.26
CA ARG A 130 -5.67 -6.47 7.83
C ARG A 130 -6.90 -7.18 7.27
N ASN A 131 -6.75 -8.00 6.23
CA ASN A 131 -7.84 -8.76 5.63
C ASN A 131 -8.15 -10.03 6.45
N SER A 132 -9.41 -10.22 6.87
CA SER A 132 -9.76 -11.35 7.74
C SER A 132 -9.55 -12.72 7.10
N GLY A 133 -9.77 -12.85 5.77
CA GLY A 133 -9.53 -14.09 5.05
C GLY A 133 -8.06 -14.46 4.99
N ILE A 134 -7.18 -13.48 4.77
CA ILE A 134 -5.72 -13.69 4.78
C ILE A 134 -5.21 -13.93 6.21
N ILE A 135 -5.77 -13.25 7.21
CA ILE A 135 -5.44 -13.49 8.62
C ILE A 135 -5.78 -14.94 9.03
N GLU A 136 -6.92 -15.45 8.55
CA GLU A 136 -7.37 -16.82 8.82
C GLU A 136 -6.54 -17.86 8.05
N ASN A 137 -6.28 -17.60 6.77
CA ASN A 137 -5.50 -18.47 5.90
C ASN A 137 -4.42 -17.69 5.12
N PRO A 138 -3.22 -17.50 5.70
CA PRO A 138 -2.14 -16.75 5.06
C PRO A 138 -1.59 -17.39 3.78
N ASP A 139 -1.85 -18.68 3.54
CA ASP A 139 -1.48 -19.35 2.30
C ASP A 139 -2.14 -18.70 1.07
N ILE A 140 -3.29 -18.03 1.26
CA ILE A 140 -3.93 -17.25 0.19
C ILE A 140 -3.00 -16.15 -0.32
N LEU A 141 -2.32 -15.44 0.58
CA LEU A 141 -1.35 -14.42 0.16
C LEU A 141 -0.17 -15.07 -0.56
N PHE A 142 0.37 -16.17 -0.02
CA PHE A 142 1.44 -16.92 -0.67
C PHE A 142 1.09 -17.28 -2.12
N ASP A 143 -0.12 -17.80 -2.37
CA ASP A 143 -0.55 -18.19 -3.71
C ASP A 143 -0.63 -16.98 -4.66
N PHE A 144 -1.01 -15.79 -4.17
CA PHE A 144 -0.98 -14.56 -4.96
C PHE A 144 0.45 -14.10 -5.26
N ILE A 145 1.35 -14.12 -4.27
CA ILE A 145 2.75 -13.74 -4.48
C ILE A 145 3.45 -14.70 -5.46
N GLU A 146 3.17 -16.00 -5.37
CA GLU A 146 3.69 -17.00 -6.31
C GLU A 146 3.23 -16.76 -7.76
N GLN A 147 2.05 -16.16 -7.93
CA GLN A 147 1.51 -15.75 -9.23
C GLN A 147 2.01 -14.37 -9.70
N GLY A 148 2.96 -13.77 -8.97
CA GLY A 148 3.58 -12.50 -9.31
C GLY A 148 2.78 -11.28 -8.87
N VAL A 149 1.80 -11.42 -7.98
CA VAL A 149 1.17 -10.26 -7.30
C VAL A 149 2.14 -9.74 -6.24
N LEU A 150 2.23 -8.42 -6.07
CA LEU A 150 3.02 -7.83 -4.99
C LEU A 150 2.14 -7.51 -3.78
N SER A 151 2.74 -7.27 -2.61
CA SER A 151 1.96 -6.76 -1.48
C SER A 151 2.68 -5.67 -0.70
N GLN A 152 1.89 -4.84 -0.04
CA GLN A 152 2.35 -3.71 0.78
C GLN A 152 1.71 -3.80 2.17
N ILE A 153 2.51 -3.98 3.22
CA ILE A 153 2.02 -3.90 4.61
C ILE A 153 2.07 -2.46 5.13
N THR A 154 1.37 -2.17 6.22
CA THR A 154 1.37 -0.82 6.82
C THR A 154 2.42 -0.65 7.91
N ALA A 155 3.01 0.54 8.00
CA ALA A 155 3.93 0.93 9.08
C ALA A 155 3.26 0.82 10.46
N SER A 156 1.97 1.15 10.55
CA SER A 156 1.17 1.00 11.77
C SER A 156 0.99 -0.47 12.20
N SER A 157 0.97 -1.42 11.25
CA SER A 157 0.98 -2.85 11.57
C SER A 157 2.33 -3.29 12.15
N VAL A 158 3.44 -2.84 11.55
CA VAL A 158 4.82 -3.14 12.00
C VAL A 158 5.07 -2.61 13.42
N THR A 159 4.64 -1.38 13.71
CA THR A 159 4.75 -0.73 15.03
C THR A 159 3.72 -1.25 16.04
N GLY A 160 2.79 -2.12 15.63
CA GLY A 160 1.84 -2.78 16.52
C GLY A 160 0.61 -1.97 16.92
N HIS A 161 0.34 -0.83 16.26
CA HIS A 161 -0.82 0.03 16.54
C HIS A 161 -2.16 -0.66 16.25
N PHE A 162 -2.20 -1.59 15.29
CA PHE A 162 -3.37 -2.41 15.02
C PHE A 162 -3.46 -3.69 15.87
N GLY A 163 -2.58 -3.83 16.86
CA GLY A 163 -2.57 -4.92 17.82
C GLY A 163 -1.62 -6.07 17.45
N LYS A 164 -1.24 -6.84 18.48
CA LYS A 164 -0.18 -7.86 18.41
C LYS A 164 -0.43 -8.96 17.38
N LYS A 165 -1.70 -9.30 17.10
CA LYS A 165 -2.04 -10.32 16.10
C LYS A 165 -1.63 -9.87 14.70
N ILE A 166 -1.96 -8.63 14.34
CA ILE A 166 -1.63 -8.04 13.04
C ILE A 166 -0.11 -7.84 12.94
N GLN A 167 0.51 -7.27 13.97
CA GLN A 167 1.97 -7.11 14.00
C GLN A 167 2.73 -8.42 13.76
N LYS A 168 2.34 -9.49 14.47
CA LYS A 168 2.96 -10.81 14.30
C LYS A 168 2.76 -11.37 12.90
N LEU A 169 1.63 -11.07 12.25
CA LEU A 169 1.40 -11.47 10.88
C LEU A 169 2.28 -10.67 9.92
N SER A 170 2.42 -9.35 10.10
CA SER A 170 3.34 -8.51 9.32
C SER A 170 4.78 -9.01 9.39
N PHE A 171 5.27 -9.35 10.58
CA PHE A 171 6.60 -9.95 10.77
C PHE A 171 6.75 -11.27 10.02
N LYS A 172 5.74 -12.15 10.10
CA LYS A 172 5.74 -13.38 9.31
C LYS A 172 5.72 -13.12 7.80
N MET A 173 5.02 -12.10 7.33
CA MET A 173 5.03 -11.72 5.91
C MET A 173 6.42 -11.26 5.46
N ILE A 174 7.14 -10.50 6.28
CA ILE A 174 8.54 -10.10 6.00
C ILE A 174 9.45 -11.34 5.98
N GLU A 175 9.41 -12.16 7.04
CA GLU A 175 10.24 -13.38 7.20
C GLU A 175 10.07 -14.40 6.07
N ASN A 176 8.90 -14.43 5.44
CA ASN A 176 8.55 -15.42 4.41
C ASN A 176 8.52 -14.81 3.00
N HIS A 177 9.04 -13.58 2.82
CA HIS A 177 9.07 -12.86 1.54
C HIS A 177 7.70 -12.73 0.88
N LEU A 178 6.66 -12.45 1.69
CA LEU A 178 5.27 -12.27 1.25
C LEU A 178 4.88 -10.80 1.14
N THR A 179 5.79 -9.87 1.43
CA THR A 179 5.58 -8.43 1.27
C THR A 179 6.80 -7.77 0.66
N HIS A 180 6.53 -6.74 -0.16
CA HIS A 180 7.52 -6.06 -0.97
C HIS A 180 7.63 -4.58 -0.64
N PHE A 181 6.70 -4.05 0.15
CA PHE A 181 6.64 -2.64 0.53
C PHE A 181 6.13 -2.47 1.95
N VAL A 182 6.58 -1.39 2.58
CA VAL A 182 6.01 -0.84 3.81
C VAL A 182 5.61 0.59 3.50
N ALA A 183 4.33 0.94 3.72
CA ALA A 183 3.84 2.29 3.53
C ALA A 183 3.03 2.75 4.74
N SER A 184 2.79 4.06 4.87
CA SER A 184 2.14 4.61 6.04
C SER A 184 0.65 4.29 6.12
N ASP A 185 -0.07 4.34 4.99
CA ASP A 185 -1.53 4.41 4.94
C ASP A 185 -2.08 5.54 5.86
N ALA A 186 -1.34 6.65 5.89
CA ALA A 186 -1.62 7.78 6.77
C ALA A 186 -2.88 8.53 6.34
N HIS A 187 -3.70 8.89 7.32
CA HIS A 187 -4.96 9.63 7.10
C HIS A 187 -5.03 10.91 7.94
N ASN A 188 -4.24 11.00 9.01
CA ASN A 188 -4.16 12.17 9.89
C ASN A 188 -2.84 12.10 10.68
N VAL A 189 -2.57 13.08 11.54
CA VAL A 189 -1.35 13.10 12.37
C VAL A 189 -1.51 12.47 13.76
N THR A 190 -2.65 11.82 14.04
CA THR A 190 -2.95 11.25 15.36
C THR A 190 -3.17 9.74 15.28
N SER A 191 -4.41 9.29 15.03
CA SER A 191 -4.79 7.87 15.07
C SER A 191 -4.30 7.05 13.88
N ARG A 192 -4.01 7.70 12.76
CA ARG A 192 -3.48 7.08 11.53
C ARG A 192 -2.33 7.93 10.97
N ALA A 193 -1.30 8.11 11.80
CA ALA A 193 -0.06 8.82 11.49
C ALA A 193 0.88 8.00 10.59
N PHE A 194 1.99 8.62 10.16
CA PHE A 194 2.92 8.03 9.19
C PHE A 194 3.67 6.81 9.73
N LYS A 195 4.32 6.93 10.90
CA LYS A 195 5.01 5.83 11.59
C LYS A 195 6.12 5.17 10.79
N MET A 196 6.61 5.83 9.75
CA MET A 196 7.59 5.27 8.82
C MET A 196 8.94 5.11 9.50
N LYS A 197 9.41 6.13 10.23
CA LYS A 197 10.70 6.06 10.93
C LYS A 197 10.73 4.91 11.95
N GLU A 198 9.72 4.86 12.82
CA GLU A 198 9.57 3.82 13.85
C GLU A 198 9.47 2.41 13.21
N ALA A 199 8.70 2.27 12.12
CA ALA A 199 8.57 0.98 11.44
C ALA A 199 9.90 0.51 10.81
N PHE A 200 10.65 1.41 10.18
CA PHE A 200 11.93 1.08 9.56
C PHE A 200 13.04 0.79 10.59
N GLU A 201 13.04 1.49 11.74
CA GLU A 201 13.89 1.15 12.89
C GLU A 201 13.62 -0.29 13.37
N ILE A 202 12.34 -0.67 13.57
CA ILE A 202 11.96 -2.04 13.98
C ILE A 202 12.40 -3.08 12.95
N ILE A 203 12.24 -2.79 11.66
CA ILE A 203 12.61 -3.69 10.57
C ILE A 203 14.13 -3.88 10.53
N GLU A 204 14.89 -2.79 10.64
CA GLU A 204 16.35 -2.85 10.66
C GLU A 204 16.87 -3.63 11.87
N ASP A 205 16.32 -3.39 13.06
CA ASP A 205 16.70 -4.12 14.28
C ASP A 205 16.37 -5.62 14.20
N SER A 206 15.26 -5.98 13.54
CA SER A 206 14.76 -7.36 13.51
C SER A 206 15.30 -8.19 12.34
N TYR A 207 15.54 -7.54 11.20
CA TYR A 207 15.82 -8.20 9.91
C TYR A 207 17.07 -7.66 9.21
N GLY A 208 17.70 -6.61 9.74
CA GLY A 208 18.90 -5.99 9.20
C GLY A 208 18.64 -4.85 8.22
N SER A 209 19.66 -4.01 8.03
CA SER A 209 19.62 -2.82 7.18
C SER A 209 19.34 -3.14 5.70
N ASP A 210 19.69 -4.35 5.24
CA ASP A 210 19.49 -4.75 3.85
C ASP A 210 18.01 -4.92 3.53
N VAL A 211 17.21 -5.46 4.46
CA VAL A 211 15.74 -5.61 4.30
C VAL A 211 15.06 -4.24 4.33
N SER A 212 15.48 -3.37 5.24
CA SER A 212 15.05 -1.96 5.30
C SER A 212 15.32 -1.25 3.96
N ARG A 213 16.54 -1.35 3.44
CA ARG A 213 16.93 -0.74 2.16
C ARG A 213 16.19 -1.35 0.97
N MET A 214 15.97 -2.66 0.96
CA MET A 214 15.18 -3.33 -0.07
C MET A 214 13.78 -2.71 -0.17
N PHE A 215 13.09 -2.46 0.95
CA PHE A 215 11.78 -1.82 0.92
C PHE A 215 11.81 -0.39 0.38
N GLN A 216 12.85 0.39 0.70
CA GLN A 216 13.03 1.74 0.16
C GLN A 216 13.28 1.71 -1.36
N ASN A 217 14.21 0.86 -1.80
CA ASN A 217 14.54 0.71 -3.22
C ASN A 217 13.33 0.23 -4.03
N ASN A 218 12.55 -0.72 -3.51
CA ASN A 218 11.34 -1.18 -4.19
C ASN A 218 10.35 -0.03 -4.39
N ALA A 219 10.16 0.81 -3.36
CA ALA A 219 9.27 1.98 -3.46
C ALA A 219 9.76 2.99 -4.51
N GLU A 220 11.07 3.22 -4.61
CA GLU A 220 11.68 4.03 -5.66
C GLU A 220 11.45 3.42 -7.05
N SER A 221 11.61 2.11 -7.21
CA SER A 221 11.33 1.41 -8.47
C SER A 221 9.87 1.57 -8.91
N VAL A 222 8.91 1.64 -7.98
CA VAL A 222 7.50 1.93 -8.32
C VAL A 222 7.36 3.32 -8.94
N ILE A 223 8.01 4.33 -8.34
CA ILE A 223 7.98 5.72 -8.82
C ILE A 223 8.64 5.84 -10.19
N LEU A 224 9.81 5.20 -10.36
CA LEU A 224 10.59 5.21 -11.60
C LEU A 224 10.03 4.27 -12.68
N ASN A 225 9.00 3.48 -12.35
CA ASN A 225 8.43 2.45 -13.21
C ASN A 225 9.45 1.37 -13.65
N GLU A 226 10.32 0.98 -12.73
CA GLU A 226 11.37 -0.02 -12.95
C GLU A 226 10.97 -1.36 -12.33
N SER A 227 11.42 -2.47 -12.94
CA SER A 227 11.29 -3.80 -12.35
C SER A 227 12.37 -4.02 -11.28
N PHE A 228 12.03 -4.73 -10.21
CA PHE A 228 12.99 -5.11 -9.16
C PHE A 228 12.96 -6.61 -8.88
N TYR A 229 14.03 -7.11 -8.27
CA TYR A 229 14.17 -8.51 -7.88
C TYR A 229 13.28 -8.85 -6.69
N GLN A 230 12.64 -10.00 -6.74
CA GLN A 230 11.81 -10.54 -5.65
C GLN A 230 12.45 -11.81 -5.12
N GLU A 231 12.60 -11.87 -3.79
CA GLU A 231 12.96 -13.10 -3.11
C GLU A 231 11.85 -14.15 -3.29
N LYS A 232 12.23 -15.42 -3.32
CA LYS A 232 11.26 -16.49 -3.49
C LYS A 232 10.32 -16.58 -2.27
N PRO A 233 8.99 -16.48 -2.44
CA PRO A 233 8.07 -16.56 -1.32
C PRO A 233 8.12 -17.94 -0.68
N THR A 234 7.86 -17.99 0.63
CA THR A 234 7.72 -19.24 1.39
C THR A 234 6.41 -19.26 2.17
N LYS A 235 5.89 -20.46 2.45
CA LYS A 235 4.66 -20.60 3.24
C LYS A 235 4.92 -20.32 4.72
N ILE A 236 4.05 -19.52 5.33
CA ILE A 236 4.07 -19.30 6.77
C ILE A 236 3.77 -20.62 7.49
N LYS A 237 4.77 -21.16 8.19
CA LYS A 237 4.58 -22.37 8.99
C LYS A 237 3.56 -22.12 10.11
N THR A 238 2.45 -22.84 10.07
CA THR A 238 1.54 -22.94 11.21
C THR A 238 2.05 -24.01 12.17
N LYS A 239 2.16 -23.68 13.47
CA LYS A 239 2.43 -24.72 14.48
C LYS A 239 1.20 -25.63 14.49
N LYS A 240 1.32 -26.86 13.97
CA LYS A 240 0.30 -27.88 14.19
C LYS A 240 0.21 -28.09 15.69
N PHE A 241 -0.91 -27.72 16.29
CA PHE A 241 -1.24 -28.13 17.64
C PHE A 241 -1.51 -29.64 17.54
N LEU A 242 -0.51 -30.46 17.91
CA LEU A 242 -0.73 -31.88 18.17
C LEU A 242 -1.58 -31.96 19.43
N GLY A 243 -2.88 -31.80 19.28
CA GLY A 243 -3.84 -32.10 20.33
C GLY A 243 -3.77 -33.59 20.61
N LEU A 244 -3.27 -33.94 21.80
CA LEU A 244 -3.53 -35.24 22.40
C LEU A 244 -5.05 -35.40 22.56
N PHE A 245 -5.61 -36.33 21.81
CA PHE A 245 -6.84 -37.06 22.14
C PHE A 245 -6.61 -38.53 21.82
#